data_AF-A0AA40DRE2-F1
#
_entry.id   AF-A0AA40DRE2-F1
#
_cell.length_a   1.000
_cell.length_b   1.000
_cell.length_c   1.000
_cell.angle_alpha   90.00
_cell.angle_beta   90.00
_cell.angle_gamma   90.00
#
_symmetry.space_group_name_H-M   'P 1'
#
loop_
_entity.id
_entity.type
_entity.pdbx_description
1 polymer ?
#
loop_
_entity_poly.entity_id
_entity_poly.type
_entity_poly.pdbx_seq_one_letter_code
_entity_poly.pdbx_strand_id
1 'polypeptide(L)'
;LYFVKTNNVGSGKIEVHRTTAASNYRDFDIHTASVFELTDADSGVWTVDNDDLFLVKTRNTTSRLIELHQAPGTAFSTFSLHAAVPIPQSEGENGAWAVWNGNLYFIRLRNTQGGNVELWHVHGTGLQEVTRYTTWFSTSDADNGSWRIGAQGNLFFIKTRNTGSGQIEVHIASSESKYQ
;
A
#
# COMPACT_ATOMS: atom_id res chain seq x y z
N LEU A 1 -9.12 9.95 10.62
CA LEU A 1 -9.57 8.99 9.60
C LEU A 1 -9.48 9.69 8.27
N TYR A 2 -8.81 9.07 7.29
CA TYR A 2 -8.76 9.57 5.92
C TYR A 2 -9.75 8.83 5.04
N PHE A 3 -10.36 9.55 4.12
CA PHE A 3 -11.17 9.01 3.03
C PHE A 3 -10.67 9.61 1.72
N VAL A 4 -10.19 8.74 0.83
CA VAL A 4 -9.76 9.11 -0.52
C VAL A 4 -10.89 8.78 -1.47
N LYS A 5 -11.48 9.82 -2.07
CA LYS A 5 -12.61 9.69 -2.97
C LYS A 5 -12.11 9.66 -4.40
N THR A 6 -12.26 8.50 -5.04
CA THR A 6 -11.74 8.23 -6.39
C THR A 6 -12.84 8.21 -7.45
N ASN A 7 -14.11 8.31 -7.07
CA ASN A 7 -15.26 8.34 -7.99
C ASN A 7 -16.29 9.37 -7.55
N ASN A 8 -17.17 9.78 -8.48
CA ASN A 8 -18.22 10.77 -8.24
C ASN A 8 -17.67 12.06 -7.58
N VAL A 9 -16.50 12.52 -8.02
CA VAL A 9 -15.82 13.73 -7.55
C VAL A 9 -16.35 14.96 -8.27
N GLY A 10 -16.46 16.08 -7.57
CA GLY A 10 -16.94 17.35 -8.15
C GLY A 10 -15.82 18.18 -8.76
N SER A 11 -14.58 17.96 -8.31
CA SER A 11 -13.40 18.72 -8.72
C SER A 11 -12.74 18.26 -10.02
N GLY A 12 -13.08 17.06 -10.52
CA GLY A 12 -12.37 16.41 -11.63
C GLY A 12 -11.01 15.81 -11.25
N LYS A 13 -10.64 15.86 -9.97
CA LYS A 13 -9.40 15.31 -9.39
C LYS A 13 -9.72 14.37 -8.23
N ILE A 14 -8.74 13.61 -7.75
CA ILE A 14 -8.90 12.76 -6.57
C ILE A 14 -9.08 13.65 -5.34
N GLU A 15 -10.15 13.45 -4.58
CA GLU A 15 -10.48 14.26 -3.40
C GLU A 15 -10.05 13.54 -2.12
N VAL A 16 -9.43 14.28 -1.20
CA VAL A 16 -9.00 13.76 0.11
C VAL A 16 -9.83 14.43 1.19
N HIS A 17 -10.32 13.60 2.10
CA HIS A 17 -11.08 14.02 3.26
C HIS A 17 -10.43 13.49 4.53
N ARG A 18 -10.43 14.28 5.60
CA ARG A 18 -10.02 13.84 6.93
C ARG A 18 -11.04 14.26 7.97
N THR A 19 -11.34 13.33 8.88
CA THR A 19 -12.05 13.62 10.12
C THR A 19 -11.16 13.26 11.31
N THR A 20 -11.35 13.93 12.45
CA THR A 20 -10.50 13.77 13.64
C THR A 20 -11.28 13.20 14.82
N ALA A 21 -10.55 12.66 15.80
CA ALA A 21 -11.16 12.27 17.06
C ALA A 21 -11.76 13.47 17.82
N ALA A 22 -11.17 14.66 17.68
CA ALA A 22 -11.68 15.89 18.31
C ALA A 22 -13.09 16.26 17.82
N SER A 23 -13.42 16.01 16.54
CA SER A 23 -14.78 16.16 16.00
C SER A 23 -15.68 14.94 16.22
N ASN A 24 -15.23 13.92 16.97
CA ASN A 24 -15.86 12.60 17.04
C ASN A 24 -16.11 11.98 15.65
N TYR A 25 -15.20 12.26 14.71
CA TYR A 25 -15.29 11.87 13.30
C TYR A 25 -16.54 12.42 12.57
N ARG A 26 -17.13 13.52 13.05
CA ARG A 26 -18.35 14.10 12.44
C ARG A 26 -18.08 15.22 11.45
N ASP A 27 -17.01 15.98 11.68
CA ASP A 27 -16.66 17.12 10.85
C ASP A 27 -15.35 16.87 10.11
N PHE A 28 -15.34 17.28 8.83
CA PHE A 28 -14.12 17.29 8.03
C PHE A 28 -13.23 18.46 8.43
N ASP A 29 -11.99 18.17 8.86
CA ASP A 29 -10.95 19.19 9.03
C ASP A 29 -10.11 19.34 7.75
N ILE A 30 -10.09 18.32 6.89
CA ILE A 30 -9.59 18.39 5.53
C ILE A 30 -10.70 17.93 4.58
N HIS A 31 -10.93 18.72 3.52
CA HIS A 31 -11.73 18.36 2.35
C HIS A 31 -11.17 19.15 1.15
N THR A 32 -10.35 18.51 0.33
CA THR A 32 -9.65 19.18 -0.78
C THR A 32 -9.49 18.27 -1.98
N ALA A 33 -9.38 18.87 -3.17
CA ALA A 33 -8.84 18.19 -4.34
C ALA A 33 -7.32 18.06 -4.21
N SER A 34 -6.78 16.88 -4.50
CA SER A 34 -5.35 16.63 -4.58
C SER A 34 -4.80 16.99 -5.97
N VAL A 35 -3.49 16.83 -6.16
CA VAL A 35 -2.81 16.99 -7.44
C VAL A 35 -3.17 15.92 -8.47
N PHE A 36 -3.61 14.74 -8.00
CA PHE A 36 -3.88 13.57 -8.83
C PHE A 36 -5.13 13.73 -9.70
N GLU A 37 -5.04 13.27 -10.94
CA GLU A 37 -6.14 13.34 -11.90
C GLU A 37 -7.13 12.20 -11.70
N LEU A 38 -8.39 12.40 -12.09
CA LEU A 38 -9.40 11.35 -11.99
C LEU A 38 -9.06 10.10 -12.83
N THR A 39 -8.24 10.24 -13.87
CA THR A 39 -7.71 9.11 -14.66
C THR A 39 -6.80 8.18 -13.87
N ASP A 40 -6.29 8.63 -12.72
CA ASP A 40 -5.48 7.79 -11.82
C ASP A 40 -6.31 6.93 -10.87
N ALA A 41 -7.63 7.17 -10.76
CA ALA A 41 -8.53 6.54 -9.79
C ALA A 41 -8.35 5.01 -9.68
N ASP A 42 -8.36 4.31 -10.82
CA ASP A 42 -8.30 2.85 -10.91
C ASP A 42 -6.91 2.34 -11.34
N SER A 43 -5.89 3.19 -11.27
CA SER A 43 -4.54 2.86 -11.74
C SER A 43 -3.69 2.10 -10.71
N GLY A 44 -4.18 1.93 -9.48
CA GLY A 44 -3.43 1.25 -8.43
C GLY A 44 -4.07 1.31 -7.05
N VAL A 45 -3.20 1.33 -6.03
CA VAL A 45 -3.60 1.32 -4.61
C VAL A 45 -3.37 2.70 -4.00
N TRP A 46 -4.42 3.24 -3.39
CA TRP A 46 -4.35 4.48 -2.61
C TRP A 46 -4.08 4.19 -1.15
N THR A 47 -3.16 4.94 -0.53
CA THR A 47 -2.92 4.87 0.91
C THR A 47 -2.51 6.25 1.44
N VAL A 48 -2.69 6.45 2.75
CA VAL A 48 -2.16 7.60 3.47
C VAL A 48 -1.19 7.10 4.52
N ASP A 49 0.01 7.66 4.55
CA ASP A 49 1.05 7.36 5.53
C ASP A 49 1.66 8.69 6.00
N ASN A 50 1.75 8.88 7.32
CA ASN A 50 2.24 10.13 7.94
C ASN A 50 1.62 11.42 7.36
N ASP A 51 0.30 11.43 7.23
CA ASP A 51 -0.51 12.53 6.65
C ASP A 51 -0.29 12.83 5.16
N ASP A 52 0.54 12.07 4.46
CA ASP A 52 0.80 12.21 3.03
C ASP A 52 -0.03 11.22 2.20
N LEU A 53 -0.53 11.66 1.04
CA LEU A 53 -1.27 10.81 0.12
C LEU A 53 -0.31 10.11 -0.83
N PHE A 54 -0.43 8.78 -0.90
CA PHE A 54 0.30 7.96 -1.83
C PHE A 54 -0.61 7.25 -2.82
N LEU A 55 -0.15 7.19 -4.07
CA LEU A 55 -0.63 6.25 -5.08
C LEU A 55 0.50 5.28 -5.41
N VAL A 56 0.29 4.01 -5.11
CA VAL A 56 1.08 2.91 -5.66
C VAL A 56 0.45 2.56 -7.00
N LYS A 57 1.00 3.12 -8.09
CA LYS A 57 0.46 2.93 -9.44
C LYS A 57 0.94 1.59 -10.00
N THR A 58 0.01 0.67 -10.18
CA THR A 58 0.28 -0.72 -10.60
C THR A 58 -0.17 -0.99 -12.04
N ARG A 59 -0.92 -0.06 -12.63
CA ARG A 59 -1.48 -0.14 -13.98
C ARG A 59 -1.29 1.20 -14.70
N ASN A 60 -1.30 1.16 -16.03
CA ASN A 60 -1.21 2.35 -16.88
C ASN A 60 0.03 3.21 -16.58
N THR A 61 1.13 2.56 -16.19
CA THR A 61 2.43 3.19 -15.92
C THR A 61 3.16 3.40 -17.24
N THR A 62 3.65 4.61 -17.51
CA THR A 62 4.42 4.88 -18.73
C THR A 62 5.83 4.28 -18.66
N SER A 63 6.37 4.13 -17.45
CA SER A 63 7.66 3.51 -17.18
C SER A 63 7.71 2.00 -17.43
N ARG A 64 6.54 1.33 -17.51
CA ARG A 64 6.39 -0.15 -17.46
C ARG A 64 6.89 -0.79 -16.16
N LEU A 65 7.14 0.04 -15.15
CA LEU A 65 7.48 -0.36 -13.79
C LEU A 65 6.34 0.08 -12.88
N ILE A 66 6.29 -0.47 -11.68
CA ILE A 66 5.45 0.08 -10.61
C ILE A 66 5.95 1.49 -10.29
N GLU A 67 5.05 2.42 -10.02
CA GLU A 67 5.40 3.79 -9.66
C GLU A 67 4.83 4.14 -8.28
N LEU A 68 5.62 4.85 -7.46
CA LEU A 68 5.12 5.47 -6.23
C LEU A 68 5.05 6.98 -6.42
N HIS A 69 3.88 7.54 -6.16
CA HIS A 69 3.62 8.97 -6.17
C HIS A 69 3.25 9.43 -4.76
N GLN A 70 3.80 10.54 -4.31
CA GLN A 70 3.50 11.15 -3.01
C GLN A 70 3.05 12.59 -3.23
N ALA A 71 1.89 12.94 -2.69
CA ALA A 71 1.44 14.31 -2.51
C ALA A 71 1.45 14.61 -1.00
N PRO A 72 2.36 15.46 -0.51
CA PRO A 72 2.51 15.67 0.91
C PRO A 72 1.61 16.79 1.44
N GLY A 73 1.49 16.81 2.77
CA GLY A 73 0.81 17.88 3.50
C GLY A 73 -0.71 17.93 3.27
N THR A 74 -1.38 18.85 3.96
CA THR A 74 -2.85 18.85 4.03
C THR A 74 -3.56 19.36 2.78
N ALA A 75 -2.83 20.03 1.88
CA ALA A 75 -3.37 20.52 0.61
C ALA A 75 -3.27 19.48 -0.52
N PHE A 76 -2.32 18.53 -0.42
CA PHE A 76 -2.06 17.50 -1.43
C PHE A 76 -1.88 18.05 -2.86
N SER A 77 -1.42 19.30 -3.01
CA SER A 77 -1.50 20.06 -4.27
C SER A 77 -0.28 19.93 -5.19
N THR A 78 0.78 19.27 -4.73
CA THR A 78 2.03 19.06 -5.49
C THR A 78 2.57 17.67 -5.23
N PHE A 79 3.37 17.13 -6.15
CA PHE A 79 4.16 15.92 -5.89
C PHE A 79 5.47 16.25 -5.19
N SER A 80 5.81 15.53 -4.11
CA SER A 80 7.18 15.48 -3.55
C SER A 80 7.97 14.28 -4.03
N LEU A 81 7.27 13.23 -4.48
CA LEU A 81 7.87 12.03 -5.05
C LEU A 81 7.06 11.56 -6.26
N HIS A 82 7.79 11.18 -7.30
CA HIS A 82 7.30 10.51 -8.50
C HIS A 82 8.40 9.55 -8.97
N ALA A 83 8.33 8.30 -8.53
CA ALA A 83 9.42 7.34 -8.73
C ALA A 83 8.92 6.05 -9.39
N ALA A 84 9.50 5.70 -10.53
CA ALA A 84 9.43 4.34 -11.05
C ALA A 84 10.37 3.45 -10.23
N VAL A 85 9.82 2.43 -9.58
CA VAL A 85 10.60 1.54 -8.71
C VAL A 85 11.10 0.30 -9.48
N PRO A 86 12.17 -0.39 -9.07
CA PRO A 86 12.69 -1.59 -9.76
C PRO A 86 11.81 -2.85 -9.63
N ILE A 87 10.52 -2.72 -9.87
CA ILE A 87 9.53 -3.79 -9.95
C ILE A 87 8.74 -3.63 -11.26
N PRO A 88 8.71 -4.64 -12.15
CA PRO A 88 7.91 -4.56 -13.38
C PRO A 88 6.42 -4.37 -13.11
N GLN A 89 5.74 -3.61 -13.97
CA GLN A 89 4.28 -3.40 -13.88
C GLN A 89 3.50 -4.72 -13.88
N SER A 90 4.02 -5.77 -14.53
CA SER A 90 3.41 -7.11 -14.56
C SER A 90 3.27 -7.77 -13.19
N GLU A 91 3.98 -7.29 -12.17
CA GLU A 91 3.83 -7.78 -10.79
C GLU A 91 2.64 -7.12 -10.06
N GLY A 92 2.04 -6.07 -10.63
CA GLY A 92 1.02 -5.24 -9.98
C GLY A 92 -0.18 -6.01 -9.40
N GLU A 93 -0.54 -7.14 -10.00
CA GLU A 93 -1.67 -8.00 -9.59
C GLU A 93 -1.26 -9.22 -8.76
N ASN A 94 0.03 -9.46 -8.56
CA ASN A 94 0.53 -10.68 -7.92
C ASN A 94 0.48 -10.61 -6.38
N GLY A 95 -0.08 -9.57 -5.79
CA GLY A 95 -0.07 -9.42 -4.33
C GLY A 95 -0.75 -8.15 -3.82
N ALA A 96 -0.37 -7.77 -2.59
CA ALA A 96 -0.83 -6.58 -1.92
C ALA A 96 0.28 -5.55 -1.79
N TRP A 97 -0.09 -4.27 -1.81
CA TRP A 97 0.83 -3.14 -1.76
C TRP A 97 0.59 -2.33 -0.48
N ALA A 98 1.67 -1.88 0.14
CA ALA A 98 1.61 -1.03 1.33
C ALA A 98 2.74 0.02 1.30
N VAL A 99 2.50 1.14 1.97
CA VAL A 99 3.52 2.15 2.25
C VAL A 99 3.67 2.24 3.76
N TRP A 100 4.90 2.29 4.25
CA TRP A 100 5.18 2.53 5.66
C TRP A 100 6.47 3.34 5.80
N ASN A 101 6.37 4.47 6.50
CA ASN A 101 7.45 5.42 6.69
C ASN A 101 8.10 5.86 5.35
N GLY A 102 7.26 6.11 4.33
CA GLY A 102 7.69 6.51 2.99
C GLY A 102 8.34 5.41 2.13
N ASN A 103 8.56 4.20 2.65
CA ASN A 103 9.04 3.06 1.88
C ASN A 103 7.88 2.24 1.30
N LEU A 104 8.11 1.60 0.15
CA LEU A 104 7.11 0.76 -0.50
C LEU A 104 7.36 -0.72 -0.18
N TYR A 105 6.28 -1.43 0.16
CA TYR A 105 6.28 -2.85 0.43
C TYR A 105 5.34 -3.56 -0.53
N PHE A 106 5.85 -4.61 -1.17
CA PHE A 106 5.06 -5.54 -1.98
C PHE A 106 4.99 -6.88 -1.28
N ILE A 107 3.80 -7.26 -0.87
CA ILE A 107 3.50 -8.58 -0.29
C ILE A 107 3.05 -9.45 -1.45
N ARG A 108 4.00 -10.18 -2.04
CA ARG A 108 3.77 -10.99 -3.23
C ARG A 108 3.14 -12.33 -2.82
N LEU A 109 1.89 -12.49 -3.21
CA LEU A 109 1.02 -13.60 -2.79
C LEU A 109 0.89 -14.68 -3.87
N ARG A 110 1.22 -14.35 -5.12
CA ARG A 110 1.03 -15.20 -6.31
C ARG A 110 2.31 -15.22 -7.13
N ASN A 111 2.48 -16.27 -7.93
CA ASN A 111 3.63 -16.44 -8.83
C ASN A 111 5.00 -16.37 -8.13
N THR A 112 5.03 -16.71 -6.83
CA THR A 112 6.21 -16.74 -5.97
C THR A 112 7.14 -17.90 -6.32
N GLN A 113 8.43 -17.74 -6.06
CA GLN A 113 9.42 -18.80 -6.18
C GLN A 113 9.37 -19.68 -4.91
N GLY A 114 8.73 -20.85 -4.99
CA GLY A 114 8.75 -21.84 -3.90
C GLY A 114 7.45 -22.02 -3.11
N GLY A 115 6.34 -21.37 -3.52
CA GLY A 115 5.02 -21.58 -2.90
C GLY A 115 4.83 -20.90 -1.54
N ASN A 116 5.73 -19.98 -1.19
CA ASN A 116 5.66 -19.14 -0.01
C ASN A 116 5.45 -17.68 -0.38
N VAL A 117 4.73 -16.93 0.46
CA VAL A 117 4.58 -15.49 0.32
C VAL A 117 5.95 -14.82 0.41
N GLU A 118 6.23 -13.91 -0.51
CA GLU A 118 7.45 -13.10 -0.52
C GLU A 118 7.11 -11.67 -0.09
N LEU A 119 8.03 -11.02 0.62
CA LEU A 119 7.96 -9.60 0.93
C LEU A 119 9.11 -8.87 0.24
N TRP A 120 8.79 -7.91 -0.62
CA TRP A 120 9.78 -7.06 -1.27
C TRP A 120 9.69 -5.66 -0.68
N HIS A 121 10.77 -5.21 -0.07
CA HIS A 121 10.92 -3.88 0.52
C HIS A 121 11.71 -3.00 -0.44
N VAL A 122 11.06 -1.97 -0.97
CA VAL A 122 11.65 -0.96 -1.84
C VAL A 122 12.02 0.27 -1.02
N HIS A 123 13.30 0.65 -1.07
CA HIS A 123 13.87 1.71 -0.24
C HIS A 123 15.04 2.40 -0.94
N GLY A 124 15.80 3.18 -0.18
CA GLY A 124 16.94 3.95 -0.68
C GLY A 124 16.52 5.25 -1.38
N THR A 125 17.51 6.05 -1.75
CA THR A 125 17.28 7.34 -2.43
C THR A 125 16.54 7.12 -3.75
N GLY A 126 15.38 7.75 -3.90
CA GLY A 126 14.56 7.61 -5.11
C GLY A 126 13.92 6.22 -5.30
N LEU A 127 13.87 5.39 -4.24
CA LEU A 127 13.26 4.05 -4.24
C LEU A 127 13.86 3.10 -5.28
N GLN A 128 15.19 3.09 -5.41
CA GLN A 128 15.92 2.29 -6.39
C GLN A 128 16.52 1.00 -5.82
N GLU A 129 16.32 0.71 -4.54
CA GLU A 129 16.81 -0.51 -3.90
C GLU A 129 15.65 -1.44 -3.56
N VAL A 130 15.80 -2.75 -3.81
CA VAL A 130 14.78 -3.76 -3.49
C VAL A 130 15.39 -4.91 -2.70
N THR A 131 15.05 -5.02 -1.41
CA THR A 131 15.39 -6.17 -0.57
C THR A 131 14.23 -7.15 -0.58
N ARG A 132 14.50 -8.44 -0.85
CA ARG A 132 13.47 -9.49 -0.96
C ARG A 132 13.63 -10.51 0.17
N TYR A 133 12.51 -10.91 0.74
CA TYR A 133 12.42 -11.90 1.81
C TYR A 133 11.41 -12.97 1.41
N THR A 134 11.71 -14.22 1.70
CA THR A 134 10.73 -15.32 1.61
C THR A 134 10.23 -15.60 3.02
N THR A 135 8.92 -15.61 3.22
CA THR A 135 8.32 -15.86 4.53
C THR A 135 7.97 -17.34 4.70
N TRP A 136 7.61 -17.77 5.91
CA TRP A 136 7.09 -19.13 6.15
C TRP A 136 5.62 -19.30 5.76
N PHE A 137 4.92 -18.21 5.40
CA PHE A 137 3.53 -18.30 4.97
C PHE A 137 3.42 -18.97 3.60
N SER A 138 2.52 -19.94 3.47
CA SER A 138 2.23 -20.57 2.18
C SER A 138 1.37 -19.64 1.31
N THR A 139 1.61 -19.61 0.00
CA THR A 139 0.71 -18.93 -0.94
C THR A 139 -0.67 -19.58 -1.03
N SER A 140 -0.85 -20.81 -0.54
CA SER A 140 -2.18 -21.41 -0.37
C SER A 140 -3.06 -20.65 0.64
N ASP A 141 -2.44 -19.87 1.53
CA ASP A 141 -3.12 -19.01 2.49
C ASP A 141 -3.29 -17.56 2.02
N ALA A 142 -2.82 -17.22 0.81
CA ALA A 142 -2.87 -15.86 0.26
C ALA A 142 -4.27 -15.24 0.37
N ASP A 143 -5.30 -16.01 0.01
CA ASP A 143 -6.69 -15.58 -0.01
C ASP A 143 -7.46 -15.96 1.27
N ASN A 144 -6.79 -16.43 2.32
CA ASN A 144 -7.45 -16.84 3.57
C ASN A 144 -7.60 -15.71 4.59
N GLY A 145 -7.24 -14.49 4.23
CA GLY A 145 -7.31 -13.35 5.14
C GLY A 145 -6.85 -12.03 4.54
N SER A 146 -6.37 -11.15 5.41
CA SER A 146 -5.85 -9.84 5.02
C SER A 146 -4.38 -9.70 5.40
N TRP A 147 -3.61 -9.12 4.48
CA TRP A 147 -2.17 -8.87 4.62
C TRP A 147 -1.92 -7.38 4.79
N ARG A 148 -1.05 -7.01 5.74
CA ARG A 148 -0.74 -5.59 6.02
C ARG A 148 0.70 -5.44 6.48
N ILE A 149 1.28 -4.28 6.22
CA ILE A 149 2.49 -3.82 6.89
C ILE A 149 2.08 -2.95 8.08
N GLY A 150 2.61 -3.28 9.25
CA GLY A 150 2.36 -2.55 10.49
C GLY A 150 3.58 -1.78 10.96
N ALA A 151 3.58 -1.42 12.24
CA ALA A 151 4.71 -0.75 12.88
C ALA A 151 6.03 -1.52 12.67
N GLN A 152 7.13 -0.78 12.55
CA GLN A 152 8.49 -1.30 12.31
C GLN A 152 8.64 -2.08 11.00
N GLY A 153 7.70 -1.93 10.06
CA GLY A 153 7.70 -2.67 8.80
C GLY A 153 7.33 -4.16 8.96
N ASN A 154 6.76 -4.56 10.10
CA ASN A 154 6.38 -5.96 10.34
C ASN A 154 5.23 -6.39 9.42
N LEU A 155 5.29 -7.64 8.93
CA LEU A 155 4.24 -8.24 8.12
C LEU A 155 3.19 -8.90 9.02
N PHE A 156 1.95 -8.47 8.88
CA PHE A 156 0.80 -9.05 9.56
C PHE A 156 -0.07 -9.83 8.59
N PHE A 157 -0.48 -11.04 9.00
CA PHE A 157 -1.51 -11.81 8.33
C PHE A 157 -2.66 -12.09 9.30
N ILE A 158 -3.83 -11.51 9.01
CA ILE A 158 -5.06 -11.73 9.76
C ILE A 158 -5.86 -12.78 8.99
N LYS A 159 -5.71 -14.04 9.39
CA LYS A 159 -6.37 -15.18 8.77
C LYS A 159 -7.78 -15.32 9.31
N THR A 160 -8.76 -15.32 8.42
CA THR A 160 -10.19 -15.36 8.75
C THR A 160 -10.91 -16.56 8.14
N ARG A 161 -10.25 -17.28 7.22
CA ARG A 161 -10.74 -18.49 6.58
C ARG A 161 -9.72 -19.61 6.72
N ASN A 162 -10.19 -20.86 6.71
CA ASN A 162 -9.34 -22.05 6.78
C ASN A 162 -8.33 -22.00 7.96
N THR A 163 -8.79 -21.50 9.11
CA THR A 163 -7.96 -21.37 10.32
C THR A 163 -7.85 -22.71 11.02
N GLY A 164 -6.67 -23.01 11.55
CA GLY A 164 -6.43 -24.27 12.29
C GLY A 164 -7.11 -24.26 13.66
N SER A 165 -7.32 -23.07 14.22
CA SER A 165 -7.99 -22.87 15.51
C SER A 165 -9.52 -22.83 15.47
N GLY A 166 -10.12 -22.65 14.29
CA GLY A 166 -11.55 -22.32 14.15
C GLY A 166 -11.93 -20.90 14.60
N GLN A 167 -10.94 -20.06 14.94
CA GLN A 167 -11.11 -18.63 15.26
C GLN A 167 -10.32 -17.77 14.27
N ILE A 168 -10.38 -16.44 14.39
CA ILE A 168 -9.48 -15.53 13.66
C ILE A 168 -8.07 -15.72 14.21
N GLU A 169 -7.08 -15.89 13.32
CA GLU A 169 -5.68 -16.00 13.70
C GLU A 169 -4.92 -14.76 13.25
N VAL A 170 -4.07 -14.23 14.12
CA VAL A 170 -3.17 -13.12 13.79
C VAL A 170 -1.76 -13.65 13.83
N HIS A 171 -1.09 -13.58 12.69
CA HIS A 171 0.29 -14.00 12.53
C HIS A 171 1.17 -12.79 12.22
N ILE A 172 2.40 -12.79 12.75
CA ILE A 172 3.34 -11.69 12.58
C ILE A 172 4.69 -12.28 12.16
N ALA A 173 5.25 -11.78 11.06
CA ALA A 173 6.63 -12.00 10.67
C ALA A 173 7.37 -10.67 10.80
N SER A 174 8.38 -10.62 11.68
CA SER A 174 9.02 -9.37 12.05
C SER A 174 10.13 -8.97 11.08
N SER A 175 10.36 -7.66 10.91
CA SER A 175 11.51 -7.17 10.16
C SER A 175 12.84 -7.52 10.86
N GLU A 176 12.85 -7.56 12.19
CA GLU A 176 13.99 -7.96 13.02
C GLU A 176 14.44 -9.41 12.75
N SER A 177 13.48 -10.33 12.61
CA SER A 177 13.76 -11.73 12.23
C SER A 177 13.99 -11.91 10.73
N LYS A 178 13.99 -10.83 9.94
CA LYS A 178 13.99 -10.88 8.46
C LYS A 178 12.84 -11.72 7.91
N TYR A 179 11.69 -11.61 8.57
CA TYR A 179 10.44 -12.29 8.24
C TYR A 179 10.53 -13.82 8.26
N GLN A 180 11.48 -14.36 9.05
CA GLN A 180 11.54 -15.78 9.45
C GLN A 180 10.83 -16.00 10.79
#